data_AF-X8IQG6-F1
#
_entry.id   AF-X8IQG6-F1
#
_cell.length_a   1.000
_cell.length_b   1.000
_cell.length_c   1.000
_cell.angle_alpha   90.00
_cell.angle_beta   90.00
_cell.angle_gamma   90.00
#
_symmetry.space_group_name_H-M   'P 1'
#
loop_
_entity.id
_entity.type
_entity.pdbx_description
1 polymer ?
#
loop_
_entity_poly.entity_id
_entity_poly.type
_entity_poly.pdbx_seq_one_letter_code
_entity_poly.pdbx_strand_id
1 'polypeptide(L)'
;MESKLKIIGKRLFVFMMSCLMLFGMTPITGQTFAETQHNNVFTEIKLTDSDLTTPVGSADYNKRMQLVAKFALPNNQVHKGDTTVLPIPNELEIYKKETFQIKNDNDEVIANAVTDPDSKTITMTYTDYVDSHSDITGSLHVTVIVDSSVVKKPQTLHLKIEIPHGQTFDLGTLNYTGIQSDNPDEEITKWSFFDKDDPTIVHCRIRVNAKGGSYQYIKVKDTLESESVSYVKSSVQVKKGKWELPAGGGYYSLKNEVDVTDQFPLQYDGNSFTVRFDNISGEGYLIKYDVKLAYTPTNQEIIKNRIFAETNNGKLIDDVVKALYQQSGGEANGYNYTIKIHKESEDGKKLAGAVFEVIRDSSHAKVGEITTDSDGNGSLGGLLKDNYTIKEIKAPEGYMPLTTPIHVKPADFGADKAVLKTVKNKSIPKINICGEKTWDDGNNQDHKRPEKIIVNLLAGGKPVKETEVKAGADGKWKYCFTDLPKYDSEGKEITYTVEEAPVEGYTSKVDGFNIKNSYKPEETSVKVTKKWEDADNQDGKRPSSIKVQLYGNDKKVGEEVTLNE
;
A
#
# COMPACT_ATOMS: atom_id res chain seq x y z
N MET A 1 -56.07 34.40 16.59
CA MET A 1 -57.04 34.55 17.70
C MET A 1 -58.22 33.67 17.34
N GLU A 2 -58.64 32.64 18.06
CA GLU A 2 -58.37 32.15 19.41
C GLU A 2 -58.39 30.62 19.41
N SER A 3 -57.84 30.07 20.49
CA SER A 3 -57.65 28.67 20.83
C SER A 3 -58.95 27.91 21.13
N LYS A 4 -58.93 26.58 20.96
CA LYS A 4 -58.97 25.64 22.10
C LYS A 4 -58.81 24.16 21.70
N LEU A 5 -57.91 23.53 22.44
CA LEU A 5 -57.62 22.11 22.60
C LEU A 5 -58.86 21.21 22.74
N LYS A 6 -58.77 19.99 22.18
CA LYS A 6 -59.25 18.76 22.86
C LYS A 6 -58.44 17.54 22.39
N ILE A 7 -57.64 17.02 23.31
CA ILE A 7 -57.02 15.67 23.28
C ILE A 7 -58.03 14.69 23.89
N ILE A 8 -58.14 13.47 23.35
CA ILE A 8 -58.15 12.17 24.07
C ILE A 8 -58.37 11.04 23.05
N GLY A 9 -57.52 10.01 23.10
CA GLY A 9 -57.78 8.74 22.42
C GLY A 9 -56.54 7.88 22.10
N LYS A 10 -55.75 7.49 23.12
CA LYS A 10 -54.68 6.48 23.00
C LYS A 10 -55.27 5.12 22.63
N ARG A 11 -54.76 4.49 21.56
CA ARG A 11 -54.83 3.03 21.34
C ARG A 11 -53.43 2.44 21.49
N LEU A 12 -53.35 1.51 22.43
CA LEU A 12 -52.22 0.70 22.84
C LEU A 12 -52.02 -0.41 21.81
N PHE A 13 -50.84 -0.51 21.18
CA PHE A 13 -50.45 -1.69 20.41
C PHE A 13 -49.29 -2.37 21.16
N VAL A 14 -49.58 -3.55 21.69
CA VAL A 14 -48.62 -4.47 22.30
C VAL A 14 -47.91 -5.19 21.16
N PHE A 15 -46.58 -5.11 21.10
CA PHE A 15 -45.78 -6.05 20.31
C PHE A 15 -44.75 -6.74 21.21
N MET A 16 -44.76 -8.06 21.03
CA MET A 16 -44.14 -9.09 21.83
C MET A 16 -42.61 -9.10 21.64
N MET A 17 -41.90 -9.15 22.75
CA MET A 17 -40.45 -9.18 22.84
C MET A 17 -39.96 -10.61 22.63
N SER A 18 -39.34 -10.91 21.49
CA SER A 18 -38.61 -12.16 21.24
C SER A 18 -37.12 -11.85 21.12
N CYS A 19 -36.37 -12.29 22.12
CA CYS A 19 -34.93 -12.17 22.26
C CYS A 19 -34.24 -13.19 21.34
N LEU A 20 -33.54 -12.74 20.29
CA LEU A 20 -32.55 -13.55 19.58
C LEU A 20 -31.17 -12.94 19.85
N MET A 21 -30.34 -13.70 20.57
CA MET A 21 -28.91 -13.40 20.72
C MET A 21 -28.23 -13.59 19.36
N LEU A 22 -27.85 -12.49 18.71
CA LEU A 22 -26.92 -12.49 17.58
C LEU A 22 -25.51 -12.31 18.14
N PHE A 23 -24.68 -13.32 17.92
CA PHE A 23 -23.23 -13.26 18.12
C PHE A 23 -22.65 -12.06 17.37
N GLY A 24 -21.91 -11.22 18.10
CA GLY A 24 -21.23 -10.05 17.56
C GLY A 24 -20.15 -10.45 16.56
N MET A 25 -20.48 -10.35 15.27
CA MET A 25 -19.51 -9.92 14.27
C MET A 25 -19.68 -8.41 14.13
N THR A 26 -18.80 -7.64 14.74
CA THR A 26 -18.66 -6.22 14.40
C THR A 26 -18.20 -6.15 12.95
N PRO A 27 -18.97 -5.56 12.02
CA PRO A 27 -18.40 -5.19 10.73
C PRO A 27 -17.26 -4.22 11.02
N ILE A 28 -16.12 -4.43 10.35
CA ILE A 28 -15.06 -3.43 10.25
C ILE A 28 -15.74 -2.21 9.62
N THR A 29 -16.12 -1.24 10.45
CA THR A 29 -16.60 0.04 9.98
C THR A 29 -15.42 0.71 9.29
N GLY A 30 -15.37 0.62 7.96
CA GLY A 30 -14.59 1.56 7.17
C GLY A 30 -15.01 2.96 7.61
N GLN A 31 -14.06 3.77 8.05
CA GLN A 31 -14.31 5.20 8.26
C GLN A 31 -14.76 5.76 6.92
N THR A 32 -16.05 6.09 6.80
CA THR A 32 -16.53 6.91 5.70
C THR A 32 -16.03 8.32 5.97
N PHE A 33 -14.97 8.73 5.27
CA PHE A 33 -14.58 10.13 5.23
C PHE A 33 -15.69 10.92 4.51
N ALA A 34 -16.03 12.09 5.03
CA ALA A 34 -16.89 13.00 4.28
C ALA A 34 -16.11 13.46 3.05
N GLU A 35 -16.74 13.46 1.88
CA GLU A 35 -16.14 13.93 0.63
C GLU A 35 -15.53 15.32 0.85
N THR A 36 -14.20 15.39 0.78
CA THR A 36 -13.43 16.60 1.03
C THR A 36 -12.76 17.07 -0.25
N GLN A 37 -12.64 18.38 -0.40
CA GLN A 37 -12.02 18.98 -1.57
C GLN A 37 -10.56 19.38 -1.26
N HIS A 38 -9.60 18.84 -2.02
CA HIS A 38 -8.15 19.10 -1.89
C HIS A 38 -7.62 19.85 -3.11
N ASN A 39 -7.82 21.17 -3.15
CA ASN A 39 -7.41 21.96 -4.34
C ASN A 39 -5.91 22.29 -4.38
N ASN A 40 -5.22 22.23 -3.24
CA ASN A 40 -3.80 22.60 -3.12
C ASN A 40 -2.85 21.43 -3.42
N VAL A 41 -3.16 20.66 -4.47
CA VAL A 41 -2.36 19.49 -4.90
C VAL A 41 -1.54 19.74 -6.15
N PHE A 42 -1.87 20.77 -6.94
CA PHE A 42 -1.15 21.09 -8.17
C PHE A 42 0.25 21.61 -7.83
N THR A 43 1.25 21.21 -8.61
CA THR A 43 2.65 21.63 -8.44
C THR A 43 3.15 22.46 -9.62
N GLU A 44 2.52 22.32 -10.77
CA GLU A 44 2.84 23.05 -12.00
C GLU A 44 1.61 23.08 -12.91
N ILE A 45 1.33 24.22 -13.54
CA ILE A 45 0.29 24.34 -14.57
C ILE A 45 0.84 25.16 -15.73
N LYS A 46 0.70 24.66 -16.95
CA LYS A 46 1.21 25.28 -18.18
C LYS A 46 0.19 25.21 -19.30
N LEU A 47 0.23 26.22 -20.16
CA LEU A 47 -0.44 26.20 -21.45
C LEU A 47 0.57 25.86 -22.55
N THR A 48 0.29 24.79 -23.27
CA THR A 48 1.18 24.22 -24.29
C THR A 48 0.45 24.03 -25.61
N ASP A 49 1.20 23.87 -26.70
CA ASP A 49 0.68 23.44 -27.98
C ASP A 49 0.22 21.98 -27.88
N SER A 50 -0.21 21.42 -29.00
CA SER A 50 -0.71 20.06 -29.09
C SER A 50 0.24 19.01 -28.54
N ASP A 51 1.56 19.19 -28.63
CA ASP A 51 2.59 18.25 -28.18
C ASP A 51 2.79 18.15 -26.65
N LEU A 52 1.95 18.83 -25.85
CA LEU A 52 1.97 18.85 -24.38
C LEU A 52 3.22 19.49 -23.74
N THR A 53 4.14 20.04 -24.52
CA THR A 53 5.44 20.50 -24.01
C THR A 53 5.83 21.90 -24.50
N THR A 54 5.57 22.21 -25.76
CA THR A 54 5.94 23.48 -26.39
C THR A 54 4.99 24.58 -25.91
N PRO A 55 5.48 25.72 -25.38
CA PRO A 55 4.63 26.86 -25.07
C PRO A 55 3.93 27.39 -26.33
N VAL A 56 2.64 27.76 -26.23
CA VAL A 56 1.82 28.10 -27.40
C VAL A 56 2.31 29.34 -28.17
N GLY A 57 2.73 30.40 -27.46
CA GLY A 57 3.15 31.68 -28.02
C GLY A 57 2.02 32.51 -28.65
N SER A 58 1.32 31.96 -29.66
CA SER A 58 0.17 32.58 -30.32
C SER A 58 -0.93 31.57 -30.68
N ALA A 59 -2.17 32.06 -30.69
CA ALA A 59 -3.36 31.31 -31.07
C ALA A 59 -4.30 32.17 -31.91
N ASP A 60 -4.96 31.55 -32.88
CA ASP A 60 -6.17 32.10 -33.50
C ASP A 60 -7.41 31.61 -32.72
N TYR A 61 -8.61 31.90 -33.24
CA TYR A 61 -9.87 31.55 -32.60
C TYR A 61 -10.18 30.04 -32.52
N ASN A 62 -9.49 29.18 -33.27
CA ASN A 62 -9.79 27.75 -33.32
C ASN A 62 -8.61 26.84 -32.97
N LYS A 63 -7.41 27.43 -32.76
CA LYS A 63 -6.22 26.69 -32.35
C LYS A 63 -6.48 25.98 -31.04
N ARG A 64 -6.46 24.64 -31.09
CA ARG A 64 -6.52 23.76 -29.93
C ARG A 64 -5.18 23.79 -29.20
N MET A 65 -5.23 24.14 -27.93
CA MET A 65 -4.09 24.18 -27.00
C MET A 65 -4.31 23.14 -25.90
N GLN A 66 -3.26 22.88 -25.13
CA GLN A 66 -3.27 21.88 -24.06
C GLN A 66 -2.93 22.55 -22.73
N LEU A 67 -3.88 22.54 -21.80
CA LEU A 67 -3.64 22.89 -20.41
C LEU A 67 -3.08 21.66 -19.70
N VAL A 68 -1.80 21.70 -19.35
CA VAL A 68 -1.08 20.60 -18.69
C VAL A 68 -0.89 20.96 -17.23
N ALA A 69 -1.38 20.12 -16.32
CA ALA A 69 -1.26 20.31 -14.88
C ALA A 69 -0.60 19.09 -14.24
N LYS A 70 0.48 19.32 -13.48
CA LYS A 70 1.10 18.31 -12.62
C LYS A 70 0.59 18.45 -11.20
N PHE A 71 0.49 17.34 -10.48
CA PHE A 71 0.02 17.30 -9.11
C PHE A 71 0.81 16.32 -8.25
N ALA A 72 0.79 16.56 -6.94
CA ALA A 72 1.30 15.68 -5.92
C ALA A 72 0.31 15.65 -4.75
N LEU A 73 -0.15 14.45 -4.36
CA LEU A 73 -1.11 14.32 -3.28
C LEU A 73 -0.38 14.30 -1.93
N PRO A 74 -0.90 15.00 -0.91
CA PRO A 74 -0.39 14.88 0.44
C PRO A 74 -0.65 13.47 1.00
N ASN A 75 0.41 12.82 1.51
CA ASN A 75 0.29 11.49 2.08
C ASN A 75 -0.71 11.44 3.24
N ASN A 76 -1.53 10.39 3.26
CA ASN A 76 -2.48 10.07 4.33
C ASN A 76 -3.56 11.14 4.59
N GLN A 77 -3.80 12.05 3.65
CA GLN A 77 -4.82 13.12 3.78
C GLN A 77 -5.93 13.03 2.74
N VAL A 78 -5.67 12.38 1.60
CA VAL A 78 -6.64 12.19 0.51
C VAL A 78 -7.18 10.78 0.61
N HIS A 79 -8.51 10.66 0.53
CA HIS A 79 -9.23 9.40 0.63
C HIS A 79 -10.10 9.15 -0.60
N LYS A 80 -10.55 7.91 -0.78
CA LYS A 80 -11.54 7.58 -1.81
C LYS A 80 -12.75 8.51 -1.76
N GLY A 81 -13.15 9.03 -2.91
CA GLY A 81 -14.30 9.93 -3.06
C GLY A 81 -13.97 11.41 -2.86
N ASP A 82 -12.80 11.73 -2.29
CA ASP A 82 -12.33 13.12 -2.25
C ASP A 82 -12.14 13.66 -3.67
N THR A 83 -12.17 15.00 -3.79
CA THR A 83 -12.10 15.68 -5.08
C THR A 83 -11.04 16.77 -5.12
N THR A 84 -10.59 17.07 -6.34
CA THR A 84 -9.80 18.26 -6.65
C THR A 84 -10.42 18.96 -7.84
N VAL A 85 -10.60 20.27 -7.73
CA VAL A 85 -11.17 21.09 -8.80
C VAL A 85 -10.13 22.09 -9.30
N LEU A 86 -9.86 22.04 -10.60
CA LEU A 86 -9.01 22.98 -11.31
C LEU A 86 -9.89 23.91 -12.18
N PRO A 87 -10.03 25.19 -11.83
CA PRO A 87 -10.62 26.17 -12.73
C PRO A 87 -9.65 26.52 -13.88
N ILE A 88 -10.20 26.92 -15.02
CA ILE A 88 -9.41 27.53 -16.11
C ILE A 88 -9.67 29.05 -16.18
N PRO A 89 -8.77 29.84 -16.80
CA PRO A 89 -8.97 31.28 -16.97
C PRO A 89 -10.23 31.58 -17.79
N ASN A 90 -10.88 32.72 -17.51
CA ASN A 90 -12.11 33.13 -18.20
C ASN A 90 -11.89 33.35 -19.70
N GLU A 91 -10.68 33.71 -20.10
CA GLU A 91 -10.26 33.91 -21.49
C GLU A 91 -10.17 32.60 -22.30
N LEU A 92 -10.17 31.45 -21.62
CA LEU A 92 -10.11 30.13 -22.23
C LEU A 92 -11.45 29.39 -22.09
N GLU A 93 -11.70 28.46 -22.99
CA GLU A 93 -12.84 27.54 -22.96
C GLU A 93 -12.33 26.10 -23.05
N ILE A 94 -12.95 25.18 -22.31
CA ILE A 94 -12.71 23.74 -22.47
C ILE A 94 -13.39 23.29 -23.77
N TYR A 95 -12.62 22.69 -24.68
CA TYR A 95 -13.10 22.40 -26.03
C TYR A 95 -14.34 21.47 -26.07
N LYS A 96 -14.40 20.51 -25.16
CA LYS A 96 -15.55 19.60 -24.99
C LYS A 96 -15.64 19.03 -23.57
N LYS A 97 -16.85 18.66 -23.19
CA LYS A 97 -17.15 17.90 -21.98
C LYS A 97 -16.70 16.46 -22.18
N GLU A 98 -15.83 15.98 -21.30
CA GLU A 98 -15.24 14.65 -21.37
C GLU A 98 -15.16 14.02 -19.98
N THR A 99 -15.11 12.70 -19.95
CA THR A 99 -14.77 11.93 -18.76
C THR A 99 -13.63 10.99 -19.12
N PHE A 100 -12.56 11.02 -18.33
CA PHE A 100 -11.38 10.18 -18.54
C PHE A 100 -10.80 9.71 -17.22
N GLN A 101 -10.05 8.61 -17.28
CA GLN A 101 -9.39 8.03 -16.12
C GLN A 101 -7.93 8.49 -16.07
N ILE A 102 -7.45 8.79 -14.86
CA ILE A 102 -6.03 8.97 -14.57
C ILE A 102 -5.53 7.64 -14.03
N LYS A 103 -4.64 6.99 -14.78
CA LYS A 103 -4.15 5.64 -14.50
C LYS A 103 -2.64 5.59 -14.32
N ASN A 104 -2.14 4.52 -13.72
CA ASN A 104 -0.73 4.16 -13.78
C ASN A 104 -0.45 3.20 -14.97
N ASP A 105 0.82 2.82 -15.14
CA ASP A 105 1.26 1.90 -16.19
C ASP A 105 0.65 0.49 -16.09
N ASN A 106 0.10 0.12 -14.92
CA ASN A 106 -0.58 -1.16 -14.67
C ASN A 106 -2.11 -1.08 -14.84
N ASP A 107 -2.62 0.00 -15.45
CA ASP A 107 -4.04 0.27 -15.65
C ASP A 107 -4.87 0.49 -14.36
N GLU A 108 -4.23 0.62 -13.19
CA GLU A 108 -4.92 0.95 -11.95
C GLU A 108 -5.38 2.41 -11.99
N VAL A 109 -6.64 2.65 -11.63
CA VAL A 109 -7.25 3.99 -11.71
C VAL A 109 -7.01 4.74 -10.41
N ILE A 110 -6.33 5.89 -10.48
CA ILE A 110 -6.05 6.77 -9.34
C ILE A 110 -7.19 7.77 -9.15
N ALA A 111 -7.71 8.30 -10.24
CA ALA A 111 -8.82 9.25 -10.22
C ALA A 111 -9.65 9.17 -11.51
N ASN A 112 -10.93 9.53 -11.39
CA ASN A 112 -11.79 9.83 -12.55
C ASN A 112 -11.89 11.34 -12.71
N ALA A 113 -11.59 11.85 -13.89
CA ALA A 113 -11.61 13.27 -14.20
C ALA A 113 -12.76 13.62 -15.14
N VAL A 114 -13.41 14.76 -14.90
CA VAL A 114 -14.49 15.31 -15.72
C VAL A 114 -14.14 16.74 -16.10
N THR A 115 -14.22 17.06 -17.39
CA THR A 115 -14.10 18.44 -17.89
C THR A 115 -15.49 19.03 -18.09
N ASP A 116 -15.71 20.26 -17.64
CA ASP A 116 -17.00 20.94 -17.79
C ASP A 116 -16.82 22.33 -18.43
N PRO A 117 -17.18 22.47 -19.73
CA PRO A 117 -17.09 23.74 -20.44
C PRO A 117 -17.97 24.85 -19.84
N ASP A 118 -19.14 24.51 -19.27
CA ASP A 118 -20.09 25.49 -18.76
C ASP A 118 -19.58 26.13 -17.46
N SER A 119 -19.04 25.31 -16.55
CA SER A 119 -18.43 25.81 -15.32
C SER A 119 -16.96 26.17 -15.46
N LYS A 120 -16.32 25.89 -16.61
CA LYS A 120 -14.88 26.09 -16.86
C LYS A 120 -14.00 25.41 -15.81
N THR A 121 -14.34 24.18 -15.45
CA THR A 121 -13.62 23.40 -14.43
C THR A 121 -13.23 22.01 -14.91
N ILE A 122 -12.17 21.50 -14.32
CA ILE A 122 -11.72 20.11 -14.42
C ILE A 122 -11.80 19.53 -13.02
N THR A 123 -12.61 18.49 -12.81
CA THR A 123 -12.83 17.88 -11.50
C THR A 123 -12.28 16.48 -11.48
N MET A 124 -11.32 16.20 -10.59
CA MET A 124 -10.82 14.84 -10.32
C MET A 124 -11.54 14.29 -9.09
N THR A 125 -11.95 13.03 -9.14
CA THR A 125 -12.50 12.26 -8.01
C THR A 125 -11.63 11.04 -7.76
N TYR A 126 -11.05 10.92 -6.57
CA TYR A 126 -10.06 9.90 -6.24
C TYR A 126 -10.71 8.52 -5.95
N THR A 127 -10.03 7.45 -6.35
CA THR A 127 -10.42 6.06 -6.06
C THR A 127 -9.82 5.58 -4.73
N ASP A 128 -9.99 4.31 -4.36
CA ASP A 128 -9.30 3.68 -3.21
C ASP A 128 -7.78 3.51 -3.40
N TYR A 129 -7.25 3.79 -4.59
CA TYR A 129 -5.81 3.74 -4.82
C TYR A 129 -5.05 4.66 -3.85
N VAL A 130 -5.62 5.83 -3.54
CA VAL A 130 -5.01 6.83 -2.65
C VAL A 130 -4.95 6.40 -1.18
N ASP A 131 -5.82 5.47 -0.77
CA ASP A 131 -5.87 4.95 0.60
C ASP A 131 -4.80 3.88 0.87
N SER A 132 -4.20 3.34 -0.18
CA SER A 132 -3.22 2.25 -0.10
C SER A 132 -1.81 2.66 -0.55
N HIS A 133 -1.67 3.79 -1.24
CA HIS A 133 -0.39 4.27 -1.78
C HIS A 133 0.02 5.63 -1.21
N SER A 134 1.32 5.91 -1.21
CA SER A 134 1.90 7.21 -0.82
C SER A 134 2.82 7.77 -1.91
N ASP A 135 3.27 9.01 -1.73
CA ASP A 135 4.04 9.79 -2.68
C ASP A 135 3.40 9.79 -4.08
N ILE A 136 2.06 9.95 -4.11
CA ILE A 136 1.29 9.93 -5.36
C ILE A 136 1.54 11.21 -6.13
N THR A 137 2.09 11.08 -7.33
CA THR A 137 2.32 12.20 -8.25
C THR A 137 1.80 11.85 -9.64
N GLY A 138 1.39 12.87 -10.37
CA GLY A 138 0.83 12.66 -11.70
C GLY A 138 0.72 13.93 -12.51
N SER A 139 0.14 13.77 -13.69
CA SER A 139 -0.20 14.86 -14.58
C SER A 139 -1.52 14.60 -15.28
N LEU A 140 -2.16 15.67 -15.70
CA LEU A 140 -3.31 15.64 -16.61
C LEU A 140 -3.15 16.72 -17.66
N HIS A 141 -3.77 16.51 -18.81
CA HIS A 141 -3.88 17.48 -19.88
C HIS A 141 -5.32 17.58 -20.37
N VAL A 142 -5.75 18.81 -20.68
CA VAL A 142 -7.09 19.10 -21.18
C VAL A 142 -6.99 20.02 -22.38
N THR A 143 -7.77 19.70 -23.42
CA THR A 143 -7.82 20.51 -24.64
C THR A 143 -8.65 21.78 -24.40
N VAL A 144 -8.03 22.94 -24.62
CA VAL A 144 -8.64 24.26 -24.45
C VAL A 144 -8.47 25.11 -25.71
N ILE A 145 -9.35 26.08 -25.89
CA ILE A 145 -9.27 27.10 -26.94
C ILE A 145 -9.43 28.49 -26.31
N VAL A 146 -9.16 29.54 -27.08
CA VAL A 146 -9.53 30.91 -26.65
C VAL A 146 -11.05 31.05 -26.72
N ASP A 147 -11.66 31.51 -25.63
CA ASP A 147 -13.09 31.79 -25.59
C ASP A 147 -13.40 33.06 -26.40
N SER A 148 -13.90 32.87 -27.62
CA SER A 148 -14.23 33.96 -28.54
C SER A 148 -15.41 34.83 -28.08
N SER A 149 -16.23 34.36 -27.13
CA SER A 149 -17.31 35.14 -26.53
C SER A 149 -16.77 36.20 -25.55
N VAL A 150 -15.63 35.90 -24.93
CA VAL A 150 -14.90 36.75 -23.99
C VAL A 150 -13.85 37.60 -24.71
N VAL A 151 -12.98 36.96 -25.51
CA VAL A 151 -11.85 37.59 -26.21
C VAL A 151 -12.24 37.93 -27.65
N LYS A 152 -12.91 39.07 -27.83
CA LYS A 152 -13.53 39.45 -29.11
C LYS A 152 -12.60 40.04 -30.17
N LYS A 153 -11.40 40.47 -29.79
CA LYS A 153 -10.45 41.18 -30.68
C LYS A 153 -9.03 40.63 -30.49
N PRO A 154 -8.17 40.72 -31.52
CA PRO A 154 -6.76 40.39 -31.38
C PRO A 154 -6.12 41.19 -30.25
N GLN A 155 -5.42 40.52 -29.34
CA GLN A 155 -4.73 41.12 -28.21
C GLN A 155 -3.74 40.14 -27.58
N THR A 156 -2.83 40.67 -26.77
CA THR A 156 -1.94 39.86 -25.92
C THR A 156 -2.62 39.60 -24.57
N LEU A 157 -2.78 38.32 -24.22
CA LEU A 157 -3.39 37.86 -22.98
C LEU A 157 -2.31 37.46 -21.97
N HIS A 158 -2.49 37.85 -20.72
CA HIS A 158 -1.67 37.39 -19.59
C HIS A 158 -2.50 36.43 -18.75
N LEU A 159 -2.26 35.14 -18.94
CA LEU A 159 -3.13 34.09 -18.41
C LEU A 159 -2.65 33.63 -17.05
N LYS A 160 -3.58 33.53 -16.10
CA LYS A 160 -3.32 33.02 -14.75
C LYS A 160 -4.46 32.14 -14.27
N ILE A 161 -4.14 31.15 -13.46
CA ILE A 161 -5.12 30.33 -12.75
C ILE A 161 -4.99 30.60 -11.26
N GLU A 162 -6.09 31.00 -10.64
CA GLU A 162 -6.18 31.19 -9.19
C GLU A 162 -6.92 29.98 -8.60
N ILE A 163 -6.21 29.15 -7.84
CA ILE A 163 -6.83 28.06 -7.11
C ILE A 163 -7.54 28.63 -5.87
N PRO A 164 -8.83 28.34 -5.64
CA PRO A 164 -9.55 28.82 -4.46
C PRO A 164 -8.82 28.44 -3.16
N HIS A 165 -8.50 29.42 -2.32
CA HIS A 165 -7.71 29.25 -1.09
C HIS A 165 -6.33 28.60 -1.29
N GLY A 166 -5.78 28.72 -2.50
CA GLY A 166 -4.56 28.08 -2.94
C GLY A 166 -3.57 29.04 -3.57
N GLN A 167 -2.63 28.45 -4.31
CA GLN A 167 -1.64 29.20 -5.07
C GLN A 167 -2.18 29.70 -6.42
N THR A 168 -1.54 30.73 -6.94
CA THR A 168 -1.77 31.23 -8.30
C THR A 168 -0.69 30.68 -9.23
N PHE A 169 -1.10 30.20 -10.40
CA PHE A 169 -0.20 29.76 -11.46
C PHE A 169 -0.21 30.76 -12.61
N ASP A 170 0.97 31.19 -13.03
CA ASP A 170 1.15 32.00 -14.23
C ASP A 170 1.32 31.08 -15.45
N LEU A 171 0.42 31.18 -16.41
CA LEU A 171 0.44 30.40 -17.65
C LEU A 171 1.24 31.13 -18.74
N GLY A 172 1.71 32.34 -18.45
CA GLY A 172 2.46 33.19 -19.36
C GLY A 172 1.58 34.00 -20.30
N THR A 173 2.21 34.45 -21.37
CA THR A 173 1.61 35.35 -22.35
C THR A 173 1.14 34.57 -23.59
N LEU A 174 -0.09 34.82 -24.02
CA LEU A 174 -0.65 34.29 -25.26
C LEU A 174 -1.02 35.43 -26.20
N ASN A 175 -0.41 35.46 -27.40
CA ASN A 175 -0.79 36.41 -28.44
C ASN A 175 -2.01 35.88 -29.21
N TYR A 176 -3.19 36.38 -28.87
CA TYR A 176 -4.41 36.06 -29.59
C TYR A 176 -4.52 36.89 -30.86
N THR A 177 -4.58 36.20 -32.01
CA THR A 177 -4.57 36.82 -33.34
C THR A 177 -5.96 37.04 -33.92
N GLY A 178 -7.02 36.60 -33.22
CA GLY A 178 -8.40 36.72 -33.68
C GLY A 178 -8.76 35.73 -34.78
N ILE A 179 -9.83 36.07 -35.50
CA ILE A 179 -10.23 35.37 -36.72
C ILE A 179 -9.25 35.72 -37.83
N GLN A 180 -8.55 34.71 -38.34
CA GLN A 180 -7.69 34.87 -39.52
C GLN A 180 -8.56 35.00 -40.77
N SER A 181 -8.22 35.93 -41.66
CA SER A 181 -8.92 36.07 -42.94
C SER A 181 -8.39 35.02 -43.93
N ASP A 182 -9.30 34.34 -44.61
CA ASP A 182 -8.95 33.52 -45.77
C ASP A 182 -8.28 34.38 -46.85
N ASN A 183 -7.38 33.76 -47.62
CA ASN A 183 -6.69 34.42 -48.73
C ASN A 183 -7.69 34.74 -49.86
N PRO A 184 -7.87 36.01 -50.27
CA PRO A 184 -8.81 36.37 -51.34
C PRO A 184 -8.47 35.74 -52.71
N ASP A 185 -7.22 35.33 -52.91
CA ASP A 185 -6.74 34.66 -54.11
C ASP A 185 -6.76 33.12 -54.00
N GLU A 186 -7.40 32.56 -52.96
CA GLU A 186 -7.48 31.10 -52.74
C GLU A 186 -8.13 30.39 -53.94
N GLU A 187 -7.38 29.49 -54.59
CA GLU A 187 -7.93 28.65 -55.65
C GLU A 187 -8.56 27.37 -55.07
N ILE A 188 -7.83 26.70 -54.18
CA ILE A 188 -8.26 25.45 -53.56
C ILE A 188 -7.63 25.32 -52.18
N THR A 189 -8.43 24.92 -51.21
CA THR A 189 -7.98 24.63 -49.84
C THR A 189 -8.70 23.41 -49.32
N LYS A 190 -7.98 22.58 -48.56
CA LYS A 190 -8.53 21.43 -47.85
C LYS A 190 -8.18 21.53 -46.37
N TRP A 191 -9.15 21.19 -45.53
CA TRP A 191 -8.91 21.01 -44.10
C TRP A 191 -9.62 19.76 -43.61
N SER A 192 -9.18 19.26 -42.46
CA SER A 192 -9.76 18.08 -41.84
C SER A 192 -9.68 18.17 -40.33
N PHE A 193 -10.70 17.69 -39.64
CA PHE A 193 -10.78 17.70 -38.18
C PHE A 193 -11.57 16.49 -37.69
N PHE A 194 -11.19 15.96 -36.54
CA PHE A 194 -11.94 14.92 -35.88
C PHE A 194 -13.32 15.43 -35.45
N ASP A 195 -14.33 14.57 -35.59
CA ASP A 195 -15.64 14.76 -35.01
C ASP A 195 -15.50 14.93 -33.48
N LYS A 196 -16.36 15.79 -32.92
CA LYS A 196 -16.28 16.17 -31.50
C LYS A 196 -16.72 15.01 -30.58
N ASP A 197 -17.66 14.19 -31.05
CA ASP A 197 -18.37 13.18 -30.27
C ASP A 197 -17.98 11.75 -30.68
N ASP A 198 -17.72 11.50 -31.98
CA ASP A 198 -17.21 10.20 -32.47
C ASP A 198 -15.71 10.31 -32.86
N PRO A 199 -14.77 9.85 -32.01
CA PRO A 199 -13.35 10.00 -32.27
C PRO A 199 -12.86 9.21 -33.49
N THR A 200 -13.68 8.30 -34.02
CA THR A 200 -13.32 7.49 -35.19
C THR A 200 -13.70 8.16 -36.51
N ILE A 201 -14.33 9.34 -36.48
CA ILE A 201 -14.73 10.10 -37.67
C ILE A 201 -13.83 11.32 -37.84
N VAL A 202 -13.31 11.50 -39.06
CA VAL A 202 -12.63 12.72 -39.50
C VAL A 202 -13.46 13.39 -40.58
N HIS A 203 -13.90 14.61 -40.32
CA HIS A 203 -14.57 15.43 -41.32
C HIS A 203 -13.55 16.06 -42.25
N CYS A 204 -13.74 15.89 -43.56
CA CYS A 204 -12.92 16.52 -44.58
C CYS A 204 -13.75 17.53 -45.38
N ARG A 205 -13.13 18.67 -45.70
CA ARG A 205 -13.76 19.72 -46.52
C ARG A 205 -12.76 20.20 -47.55
N ILE A 206 -13.23 20.39 -48.78
CA ILE A 206 -12.44 20.96 -49.87
C ILE A 206 -13.22 22.13 -50.47
N ARG A 207 -12.65 23.34 -50.40
CA ARG A 207 -13.12 24.50 -51.15
C ARG A 207 -12.45 24.49 -52.51
N VAL A 208 -13.24 24.60 -53.56
CA VAL A 208 -12.79 24.65 -54.95
C VAL A 208 -13.21 25.97 -55.57
N ASN A 209 -12.27 26.64 -56.24
CA ASN A 209 -12.40 27.92 -56.90
C ASN A 209 -12.88 29.07 -56.00
N ALA A 210 -12.27 29.24 -54.81
CA ALA A 210 -12.70 30.26 -53.85
C ALA A 210 -12.57 31.70 -54.35
N LYS A 211 -11.55 31.99 -55.17
CA LYS A 211 -11.38 33.31 -55.84
C LYS A 211 -12.38 33.59 -56.97
N GLY A 212 -13.18 32.60 -57.39
CA GLY A 212 -14.15 32.78 -58.48
C GLY A 212 -13.50 32.99 -59.86
N GLY A 213 -12.43 32.25 -60.16
CA GLY A 213 -11.78 32.25 -61.47
C GLY A 213 -12.58 31.51 -62.55
N SER A 214 -12.09 31.56 -63.79
CA SER A 214 -12.64 30.81 -64.92
C SER A 214 -11.64 29.76 -65.41
N TYR A 215 -12.09 28.52 -65.59
CA TYR A 215 -11.26 27.38 -65.95
C TYR A 215 -11.98 26.48 -66.94
N GLN A 216 -11.24 25.90 -67.90
CA GLN A 216 -11.82 24.84 -68.73
C GLN A 216 -12.14 23.62 -67.87
N TYR A 217 -11.26 23.31 -66.92
CA TYR A 217 -11.53 22.34 -65.88
C TYR A 217 -10.72 22.58 -64.61
N ILE A 218 -11.26 22.08 -63.50
CA ILE A 218 -10.51 21.79 -62.29
C ILE A 218 -10.73 20.31 -61.96
N LYS A 219 -9.64 19.55 -61.85
CA LYS A 219 -9.66 18.14 -61.44
C LYS A 219 -9.07 18.05 -60.03
N VAL A 220 -9.82 17.45 -59.13
CA VAL A 220 -9.42 17.25 -57.73
C VAL A 220 -9.29 15.76 -57.48
N LYS A 221 -8.14 15.34 -56.95
CA LYS A 221 -7.87 14.00 -56.45
C LYS A 221 -7.57 14.09 -54.96
N ASP A 222 -8.28 13.29 -54.17
CA ASP A 222 -8.03 13.10 -52.75
C ASP A 222 -7.47 11.70 -52.52
N THR A 223 -6.57 11.51 -51.56
CA THR A 223 -5.92 10.22 -51.29
C THR A 223 -5.66 10.05 -49.81
N LEU A 224 -6.27 9.04 -49.20
CA LEU A 224 -5.99 8.67 -47.81
C LEU A 224 -4.60 8.04 -47.72
N GLU A 225 -3.64 8.71 -47.06
CA GLU A 225 -2.28 8.20 -46.87
C GLU A 225 -2.12 7.42 -45.57
N SER A 226 -3.00 7.63 -44.59
CA SER A 226 -3.05 6.81 -43.39
C SER A 226 -3.63 5.43 -43.70
N GLU A 227 -3.15 4.41 -42.99
CA GLU A 227 -3.69 3.05 -43.04
C GLU A 227 -4.97 2.93 -42.20
N SER A 228 -5.74 1.86 -42.43
CA SER A 228 -6.93 1.51 -41.62
C SER A 228 -7.99 2.62 -41.50
N VAL A 229 -8.02 3.51 -42.50
CA VAL A 229 -9.05 4.53 -42.69
C VAL A 229 -9.74 4.34 -44.03
N SER A 230 -11.02 4.72 -44.10
CA SER A 230 -11.82 4.57 -45.31
C SER A 230 -12.80 5.72 -45.50
N TYR A 231 -13.14 6.02 -46.75
CA TYR A 231 -14.17 7.00 -47.07
C TYR A 231 -15.55 6.50 -46.64
N VAL A 232 -16.29 7.33 -45.92
CA VAL A 232 -17.73 7.13 -45.69
C VAL A 232 -18.47 7.61 -46.93
N LYS A 233 -18.62 6.76 -47.94
CA LYS A 233 -19.14 7.16 -49.27
C LYS A 233 -20.52 7.83 -49.22
N SER A 234 -21.37 7.43 -48.27
CA SER A 234 -22.70 8.02 -48.06
C SER A 234 -22.68 9.44 -47.47
N SER A 235 -21.55 9.89 -46.93
CA SER A 235 -21.38 11.25 -46.37
C SER A 235 -21.03 12.30 -47.42
N VAL A 236 -20.72 11.87 -48.65
CA VAL A 236 -20.26 12.74 -49.71
C VAL A 236 -21.35 13.72 -50.11
N GLN A 237 -21.00 14.99 -50.12
CA GLN A 237 -21.83 16.06 -50.64
C GLN A 237 -20.99 17.02 -51.47
N VAL A 238 -21.48 17.37 -52.66
CA VAL A 238 -20.91 18.43 -53.49
C VAL A 238 -21.93 19.56 -53.58
N LYS A 239 -21.56 20.73 -53.06
CA LYS A 239 -22.39 21.94 -53.17
C LYS A 239 -21.76 22.90 -54.16
N LYS A 240 -22.57 23.46 -55.07
CA LYS A 240 -22.21 24.54 -55.99
C LYS A 240 -22.72 25.87 -55.44
N GLY A 241 -22.00 26.95 -55.68
CA GLY A 241 -22.43 28.30 -55.34
C GLY A 241 -21.42 29.35 -55.76
N LYS A 242 -21.42 30.48 -55.06
CA LYS A 242 -20.41 31.53 -55.21
C LYS A 242 -19.73 31.79 -53.87
N TRP A 243 -18.41 31.68 -53.84
CA TRP A 243 -17.64 31.98 -52.64
C TRP A 243 -17.60 33.50 -52.42
N GLU A 244 -17.94 33.92 -51.20
CA GLU A 244 -17.88 35.32 -50.79
C GLU A 244 -17.08 35.43 -49.50
N LEU A 245 -16.09 36.32 -49.52
CA LEU A 245 -15.31 36.73 -48.37
C LEU A 245 -15.95 37.98 -47.74
N PRO A 246 -16.20 38.02 -46.42
CA PRO A 246 -16.78 39.19 -45.76
C PRO A 246 -15.94 40.47 -45.95
N ALA A 247 -16.63 41.61 -46.07
CA ALA A 247 -15.97 42.91 -46.08
C ALA A 247 -15.29 43.17 -44.72
N GLY A 248 -13.97 43.38 -44.73
CA GLY A 248 -13.16 43.50 -43.52
C GLY A 248 -12.40 42.22 -43.11
N GLY A 249 -12.48 41.15 -43.91
CA GLY A 249 -11.79 39.88 -43.68
C GLY A 249 -12.63 38.87 -42.89
N GLY A 250 -12.24 37.59 -42.96
CA GLY A 250 -12.95 36.48 -42.31
C GLY A 250 -12.88 35.19 -43.13
N TYR A 251 -13.86 34.30 -42.96
CA TYR A 251 -13.93 33.05 -43.72
C TYR A 251 -14.81 33.16 -44.96
N TYR A 252 -14.41 32.49 -46.02
CA TYR A 252 -15.26 32.25 -47.17
C TYR A 252 -16.55 31.57 -46.75
N SER A 253 -17.68 32.10 -47.24
CA SER A 253 -18.98 31.45 -47.18
C SER A 253 -19.48 31.17 -48.59
N LEU A 254 -20.02 29.98 -48.82
CA LEU A 254 -20.62 29.65 -50.11
C LEU A 254 -22.04 30.24 -50.13
N LYS A 255 -22.30 31.20 -51.02
CA LYS A 255 -23.63 31.76 -51.23
C LYS A 255 -24.36 31.03 -52.35
N ASN A 256 -25.69 31.09 -52.27
CA ASN A 256 -26.61 30.47 -53.23
C ASN A 256 -26.29 28.97 -53.41
N GLU A 257 -26.12 28.28 -52.28
CA GLU A 257 -25.75 26.86 -52.28
C GLU A 257 -26.81 26.00 -52.96
N VAL A 258 -26.38 25.20 -53.92
CA VAL A 258 -27.18 24.16 -54.58
C VAL A 258 -26.46 22.84 -54.42
N ASP A 259 -27.16 21.81 -53.92
CA ASP A 259 -26.62 20.46 -53.89
C ASP A 259 -26.56 19.91 -55.32
N VAL A 260 -25.35 19.54 -55.75
CA VAL A 260 -25.05 19.02 -57.09
C VAL A 260 -24.33 17.68 -57.00
N THR A 261 -24.46 16.96 -55.88
CA THR A 261 -23.74 15.71 -55.63
C THR A 261 -23.95 14.69 -56.76
N ASP A 262 -25.18 14.51 -57.23
CA ASP A 262 -25.52 13.57 -58.31
C ASP A 262 -24.94 13.99 -59.68
N GLN A 263 -24.61 15.27 -59.87
CA GLN A 263 -24.02 15.78 -61.11
C GLN A 263 -22.51 15.55 -61.17
N PHE A 264 -21.87 15.34 -60.02
CA PHE A 264 -20.43 15.19 -59.88
C PHE A 264 -20.07 13.92 -59.07
N PRO A 265 -20.41 12.72 -59.59
CA PRO A 265 -20.09 11.47 -58.90
C PRO A 265 -18.57 11.32 -58.74
N LEU A 266 -18.14 11.02 -57.51
CA LEU A 266 -16.73 10.76 -57.21
C LEU A 266 -16.29 9.43 -57.82
N GLN A 267 -15.19 9.44 -58.57
CA GLN A 267 -14.56 8.24 -59.12
C GLN A 267 -13.55 7.68 -58.13
N TYR A 268 -13.89 6.57 -57.48
CA TYR A 268 -13.01 5.91 -56.51
C TYR A 268 -12.03 4.96 -57.18
N ASP A 269 -10.77 5.01 -56.74
CA ASP A 269 -9.71 4.09 -57.13
C ASP A 269 -8.86 3.80 -55.88
N GLY A 270 -9.03 2.60 -55.31
CA GLY A 270 -8.40 2.23 -54.04
C GLY A 270 -8.72 3.20 -52.90
N ASN A 271 -7.68 3.81 -52.34
CA ASN A 271 -7.74 4.81 -51.26
C ASN A 271 -7.87 6.26 -51.77
N SER A 272 -8.14 6.44 -53.06
CA SER A 272 -8.33 7.76 -53.67
C SER A 272 -9.75 7.92 -54.21
N PHE A 273 -10.18 9.17 -54.32
CA PHE A 273 -11.24 9.54 -55.25
C PHE A 273 -10.80 10.69 -56.15
N THR A 274 -11.42 10.79 -57.33
CA THR A 274 -11.25 11.91 -58.27
C THR A 274 -12.60 12.50 -58.65
N VAL A 275 -12.65 13.83 -58.76
CA VAL A 275 -13.79 14.59 -59.30
C VAL A 275 -13.28 15.67 -60.25
N ARG A 276 -14.06 15.94 -61.29
CA ARG A 276 -13.73 16.93 -62.32
C ARG A 276 -14.89 17.89 -62.50
N PHE A 277 -14.57 19.17 -62.48
CA PHE A 277 -15.49 20.27 -62.74
C PHE A 277 -15.09 20.91 -64.06
N ASP A 278 -15.97 20.89 -65.06
CA ASP A 278 -15.74 21.45 -66.39
C ASP A 278 -16.44 22.81 -66.57
N ASN A 279 -15.94 23.63 -67.49
CA ASN A 279 -16.53 24.91 -67.91
C ASN A 279 -16.90 25.85 -66.76
N ILE A 280 -15.96 26.05 -65.82
CA ILE A 280 -16.18 26.89 -64.64
C ILE A 280 -16.01 28.36 -65.04
N SER A 281 -17.00 29.20 -64.73
CA SER A 281 -16.99 30.64 -64.96
C SER A 281 -17.41 31.39 -63.69
N GLY A 282 -16.51 31.36 -62.70
CA GLY A 282 -16.70 32.05 -61.42
C GLY A 282 -17.47 31.26 -60.37
N GLU A 283 -18.03 30.09 -60.69
CA GLU A 283 -18.68 29.26 -59.68
C GLU A 283 -17.66 28.54 -58.80
N GLY A 284 -18.04 28.41 -57.54
CA GLY A 284 -17.30 27.69 -56.51
C GLY A 284 -17.98 26.38 -56.13
N TYR A 285 -17.19 25.44 -55.62
CA TYR A 285 -17.70 24.16 -55.12
C TYR A 285 -17.17 23.87 -53.71
N LEU A 286 -18.01 23.25 -52.88
CA LEU A 286 -17.64 22.70 -51.58
C LEU A 286 -17.86 21.19 -51.63
N ILE A 287 -16.77 20.43 -51.50
CA ILE A 287 -16.83 18.97 -51.31
C ILE A 287 -16.77 18.70 -49.81
N LYS A 288 -17.80 18.05 -49.27
CA LYS A 288 -17.83 17.51 -47.91
C LYS A 288 -17.85 16.01 -47.97
N TYR A 289 -17.11 15.37 -47.09
CA TYR A 289 -17.15 13.94 -46.87
C TYR A 289 -16.46 13.64 -45.55
N ASP A 290 -16.69 12.44 -45.06
CA ASP A 290 -16.12 11.95 -43.82
C ASP A 290 -15.24 10.73 -44.11
N VAL A 291 -14.24 10.56 -43.25
CA VAL A 291 -13.33 9.43 -43.21
C VAL A 291 -13.56 8.69 -41.90
N LYS A 292 -13.68 7.37 -41.95
CA LYS A 292 -13.88 6.50 -40.78
C LYS A 292 -12.62 5.70 -40.50
N LEU A 293 -12.13 5.76 -39.26
CA LEU A 293 -11.09 4.90 -38.71
C LEU A 293 -11.72 3.57 -38.29
N ALA A 294 -11.01 2.47 -38.53
CA ALA A 294 -11.44 1.13 -38.10
C ALA A 294 -11.15 0.84 -36.60
N TYR A 295 -10.63 1.82 -35.88
CA TYR A 295 -10.17 1.72 -34.50
C TYR A 295 -10.35 3.08 -33.78
N THR A 296 -10.26 3.06 -32.45
CA THR A 296 -10.24 4.29 -31.64
C THR A 296 -8.83 4.90 -31.69
N PRO A 297 -8.65 6.13 -32.18
CA PRO A 297 -7.33 6.75 -32.27
C PRO A 297 -6.73 6.99 -30.89
N THR A 298 -5.41 7.06 -30.84
CA THR A 298 -4.67 7.43 -29.62
C THR A 298 -4.37 8.92 -29.61
N ASN A 299 -4.24 9.53 -28.42
CA ASN A 299 -3.91 10.96 -28.33
C ASN A 299 -2.65 11.29 -29.15
N GLN A 300 -2.65 12.41 -29.86
CA GLN A 300 -1.59 12.85 -30.79
C GLN A 300 -1.51 12.09 -32.12
N GLU A 301 -2.42 11.17 -32.39
CA GLU A 301 -2.43 10.46 -33.66
C GLU A 301 -2.78 11.41 -34.83
N ILE A 302 -2.07 11.26 -35.95
CA ILE A 302 -2.24 12.10 -37.14
C ILE A 302 -2.80 11.27 -38.28
N ILE A 303 -3.97 11.68 -38.78
CA ILE A 303 -4.56 11.16 -40.00
C ILE A 303 -4.17 12.03 -41.17
N LYS A 304 -3.48 11.43 -42.15
CA LYS A 304 -2.93 12.10 -43.33
C LYS A 304 -3.85 11.86 -44.52
N ASN A 305 -4.22 12.94 -45.18
CA ASN A 305 -5.01 12.92 -46.40
C ASN A 305 -4.42 13.90 -47.42
N ARG A 306 -3.89 13.37 -48.52
CA ARG A 306 -3.30 14.16 -49.60
C ARG A 306 -4.37 14.69 -50.53
N ILE A 307 -4.31 15.98 -50.84
CA ILE A 307 -5.03 16.59 -51.95
C ILE A 307 -4.08 16.91 -53.08
N PHE A 308 -4.49 16.58 -54.30
CA PHE A 308 -3.90 17.03 -55.54
C PHE A 308 -4.97 17.70 -56.38
N ALA A 309 -4.71 18.87 -56.94
CA ALA A 309 -5.61 19.46 -57.93
C ALA A 309 -4.86 20.14 -59.06
N GLU A 310 -5.45 20.07 -60.24
CA GLU A 310 -4.90 20.60 -61.48
C GLU A 310 -5.98 21.21 -62.37
N THR A 311 -5.54 22.08 -63.28
CA THR A 311 -6.36 22.73 -64.30
C THR A 311 -5.73 22.55 -65.67
N ASN A 312 -6.39 23.07 -66.71
CA ASN A 312 -5.81 23.16 -68.05
C ASN A 312 -4.50 23.97 -68.10
N ASN A 313 -4.18 24.78 -67.08
CA ASN A 313 -2.99 25.61 -67.00
C ASN A 313 -1.90 25.05 -66.06
N GLY A 314 -2.13 23.88 -65.44
CA GLY A 314 -1.18 23.23 -64.55
C GLY A 314 -1.73 22.93 -63.15
N LYS A 315 -0.82 22.55 -62.24
CA LYS A 315 -1.09 22.14 -60.85
C LYS A 315 -1.47 23.33 -59.97
N LEU A 316 -2.53 23.19 -59.18
CA LEU A 316 -2.97 24.15 -58.17
C LEU A 316 -2.43 23.81 -56.78
N ILE A 317 -2.53 22.54 -56.37
CA ILE A 317 -2.11 22.07 -55.05
C ILE A 317 -1.65 20.61 -55.11
N ASP A 318 -0.74 20.26 -54.21
CA ASP A 318 -0.34 18.89 -53.88
C ASP A 318 0.22 18.92 -52.46
N ASP A 319 -0.64 18.63 -51.50
CA ASP A 319 -0.32 18.80 -50.09
C ASP A 319 -0.94 17.69 -49.26
N VAL A 320 -0.30 17.37 -48.13
CA VAL A 320 -0.77 16.38 -47.17
C VAL A 320 -1.42 17.08 -46.00
N VAL A 321 -2.75 17.09 -46.00
CA VAL A 321 -3.53 17.64 -44.89
C VAL A 321 -3.53 16.65 -43.74
N LYS A 322 -3.26 17.17 -42.54
CA LYS A 322 -3.14 16.39 -41.30
C LYS A 322 -4.30 16.75 -40.36
N ALA A 323 -5.08 15.75 -39.98
CA ALA A 323 -6.01 15.87 -38.85
C ALA A 323 -5.33 15.27 -37.60
N LEU A 324 -5.13 16.09 -36.58
CA LEU A 324 -4.56 15.67 -35.29
C LEU A 324 -5.67 15.29 -34.32
N TYR A 325 -5.61 14.08 -33.77
CA TYR A 325 -6.48 13.66 -32.68
C TYR A 325 -5.94 14.18 -31.35
N GLN A 326 -6.80 14.87 -30.60
CA GLN A 326 -6.49 15.37 -29.27
C GLN A 326 -7.62 14.98 -28.35
N GLN A 327 -7.26 14.35 -27.23
CA GLN A 327 -8.18 14.02 -26.16
C GLN A 327 -7.58 14.47 -24.83
N SER A 328 -8.43 14.75 -23.86
CA SER A 328 -7.99 14.96 -22.49
C SER A 328 -7.52 13.63 -21.89
N GLY A 329 -6.56 13.68 -20.97
CA GLY A 329 -5.99 12.47 -20.37
C GLY A 329 -5.13 12.78 -19.16
N GLY A 330 -4.64 11.73 -18.50
CA GLY A 330 -3.72 11.88 -17.39
C GLY A 330 -3.14 10.56 -16.93
N GLU A 331 -2.04 10.68 -16.19
CA GLU A 331 -1.29 9.57 -15.63
C GLU A 331 -0.88 9.92 -14.21
N ALA A 332 -0.81 8.92 -13.33
CA ALA A 332 -0.29 9.11 -11.98
C ALA A 332 0.30 7.80 -11.45
N ASN A 333 1.27 7.93 -10.56
CA ASN A 333 1.92 6.81 -9.90
C ASN A 333 1.99 7.07 -8.40
N GLY A 334 1.95 5.99 -7.63
CA GLY A 334 2.08 6.00 -6.17
C GLY A 334 2.81 4.75 -5.71
N TYR A 335 3.27 4.75 -4.46
CA TYR A 335 4.16 3.71 -3.95
C TYR A 335 3.70 3.14 -2.62
N ASN A 336 3.95 1.84 -2.47
CA ASN A 336 3.91 1.15 -1.21
C ASN A 336 5.32 1.00 -0.66
N TYR A 337 5.43 1.01 0.65
CA TYR A 337 6.69 1.01 1.38
C TYR A 337 6.89 -0.32 2.10
N THR A 338 8.16 -0.62 2.39
CA THR A 338 8.56 -1.86 3.05
C THR A 338 9.41 -1.58 4.28
N ILE A 339 9.05 -2.16 5.41
CA ILE A 339 9.92 -2.23 6.59
C ILE A 339 10.66 -3.57 6.56
N LYS A 340 11.99 -3.52 6.68
CA LYS A 340 12.87 -4.69 6.75
C LYS A 340 13.56 -4.71 8.12
N ILE A 341 13.67 -5.88 8.71
CA ILE A 341 14.42 -6.13 9.93
C ILE A 341 15.60 -7.05 9.61
N HIS A 342 16.79 -6.69 10.10
CA HIS A 342 17.91 -7.61 10.23
C HIS A 342 18.19 -7.88 11.71
N LYS A 343 18.08 -9.14 12.12
CA LYS A 343 18.18 -9.56 13.51
C LYS A 343 19.51 -10.27 13.74
N GLU A 344 20.26 -9.76 14.70
CA GLU A 344 21.54 -10.33 15.10
C GLU A 344 21.72 -10.34 16.62
N SER A 345 22.75 -11.05 17.10
CA SER A 345 23.24 -10.95 18.47
C SER A 345 24.12 -9.71 18.65
N GLU A 346 24.52 -9.40 19.88
CA GLU A 346 25.52 -8.34 20.13
C GLU A 346 26.82 -8.57 19.34
N ASP A 347 27.23 -9.84 19.20
CA ASP A 347 28.41 -10.28 18.43
C ASP A 347 28.19 -10.42 16.91
N GLY A 348 27.03 -10.06 16.37
CA GLY A 348 26.74 -10.09 14.93
C GLY A 348 26.33 -11.47 14.38
N LYS A 349 25.99 -12.44 15.23
CA LYS A 349 25.40 -13.71 14.77
C LYS A 349 23.96 -13.48 14.34
N LYS A 350 23.60 -13.86 13.12
CA LYS A 350 22.23 -13.80 12.57
C LYS A 350 21.26 -14.65 13.39
N LEU A 351 20.06 -14.13 13.66
CA LEU A 351 19.07 -14.78 14.54
C LEU A 351 17.70 -14.97 13.86
N ALA A 352 17.30 -16.23 13.76
CA ALA A 352 15.99 -16.63 13.24
C ALA A 352 14.90 -16.68 14.33
N GLY A 353 13.64 -16.55 13.91
CA GLY A 353 12.47 -16.79 14.75
C GLY A 353 12.09 -15.64 15.69
N ALA A 354 12.73 -14.47 15.56
CA ALA A 354 12.21 -13.25 16.17
C ALA A 354 10.89 -12.88 15.49
N VAL A 355 9.88 -12.48 16.27
CA VAL A 355 8.60 -11.99 15.74
C VAL A 355 8.38 -10.57 16.21
N PHE A 356 8.08 -9.68 15.27
CA PHE A 356 7.81 -8.28 15.49
C PHE A 356 6.39 -7.93 15.09
N GLU A 357 5.67 -7.26 15.96
CA GLU A 357 4.40 -6.61 15.64
C GLU A 357 4.67 -5.20 15.08
N VAL A 358 4.03 -4.85 13.96
CA VAL A 358 4.14 -3.53 13.34
C VAL A 358 2.81 -2.78 13.51
N ILE A 359 2.87 -1.63 14.18
CA ILE A 359 1.72 -0.78 14.50
C ILE A 359 1.89 0.54 13.74
N ARG A 360 0.85 0.96 13.02
CA ARG A 360 0.82 2.28 12.37
C ARG A 360 0.37 3.33 13.38
N ASP A 361 1.21 4.33 13.64
CA ASP A 361 1.01 5.25 14.76
C ASP A 361 -0.23 6.13 14.60
N SER A 362 -0.57 6.55 13.37
CA SER A 362 -1.70 7.44 13.08
C SER A 362 -3.07 6.79 13.31
N SER A 363 -3.18 5.48 13.11
CA SER A 363 -4.42 4.71 13.28
C SER A 363 -4.45 3.85 14.53
N HIS A 364 -3.30 3.67 15.18
CA HIS A 364 -3.05 2.68 16.24
C HIS A 364 -3.36 1.23 15.84
N ALA A 365 -3.54 0.95 14.55
CA ALA A 365 -3.84 -0.38 14.05
C ALA A 365 -2.57 -1.22 13.88
N LYS A 366 -2.69 -2.51 14.21
CA LYS A 366 -1.72 -3.52 13.80
C LYS A 366 -1.83 -3.73 12.29
N VAL A 367 -0.76 -3.44 11.56
CA VAL A 367 -0.73 -3.55 10.09
C VAL A 367 -0.06 -4.83 9.60
N GLY A 368 0.61 -5.56 10.50
CA GLY A 368 1.20 -6.86 10.18
C GLY A 368 2.22 -7.32 11.22
N GLU A 369 2.89 -8.42 10.89
CA GLU A 369 4.00 -8.98 11.67
C GLU A 369 5.20 -9.26 10.75
N ILE A 370 6.40 -9.17 11.32
CA ILE A 370 7.65 -9.56 10.66
C ILE A 370 8.25 -10.71 11.44
N THR A 371 8.52 -11.84 10.78
CA THR A 371 9.26 -12.96 11.36
C THR A 371 10.62 -13.10 10.68
N THR A 372 11.68 -13.30 11.46
CA THR A 372 13.04 -13.41 10.91
C THR A 372 13.38 -14.84 10.47
N ASP A 373 13.97 -14.95 9.30
CA ASP A 373 14.44 -16.20 8.69
C ASP A 373 15.80 -16.66 9.23
N SER A 374 16.35 -17.74 8.66
CA SER A 374 17.66 -18.30 9.02
C SER A 374 18.82 -17.32 8.85
N ASP A 375 18.67 -16.32 7.97
CA ASP A 375 19.65 -15.26 7.75
C ASP A 375 19.43 -14.04 8.66
N GLY A 376 18.45 -14.11 9.56
CA GLY A 376 18.05 -13.04 10.45
C GLY A 376 17.22 -11.95 9.76
N ASN A 377 16.75 -12.18 8.53
CA ASN A 377 16.02 -11.18 7.76
C ASN A 377 14.51 -11.39 7.83
N GLY A 378 13.75 -10.30 7.83
CA GLY A 378 12.30 -10.34 7.66
C GLY A 378 11.80 -9.01 7.09
N SER A 379 10.63 -9.02 6.46
CA SER A 379 10.05 -7.81 5.89
C SER A 379 8.53 -7.78 5.93
N LEU A 380 7.97 -6.58 5.89
CA LEU A 380 6.55 -6.29 5.71
C LEU A 380 6.40 -5.17 4.67
N GLY A 381 5.79 -5.49 3.53
CA GLY A 381 5.46 -4.55 2.45
C GLY A 381 4.01 -4.07 2.51
N GLY A 382 3.60 -3.29 1.51
CA GLY A 382 2.21 -2.79 1.42
C GLY A 382 1.90 -1.66 2.41
N LEU A 383 2.92 -0.96 2.89
CA LEU A 383 2.79 0.07 3.91
C LEU A 383 2.67 1.46 3.29
N LEU A 384 1.85 2.32 3.88
CA LEU A 384 1.85 3.75 3.57
C LEU A 384 3.11 4.42 4.13
N LYS A 385 3.51 5.55 3.56
CA LYS A 385 4.62 6.35 4.08
C LYS A 385 4.15 7.13 5.31
N ASP A 386 4.32 6.52 6.48
CA ASP A 386 3.84 7.03 7.77
C ASP A 386 4.81 6.67 8.91
N ASN A 387 4.44 7.02 10.14
CA ASN A 387 5.13 6.64 11.36
C ASN A 387 4.66 5.25 11.82
N TYR A 388 5.62 4.43 12.24
CA TYR A 388 5.37 3.08 12.75
C TYR A 388 6.13 2.81 14.03
N THR A 389 5.47 2.09 14.93
CA THR A 389 6.04 1.49 16.13
C THR A 389 6.14 -0.02 15.93
N ILE A 390 7.34 -0.56 16.08
CA ILE A 390 7.64 -1.99 15.91
C ILE A 390 8.02 -2.56 17.28
N LYS A 391 7.33 -3.61 17.71
CA LYS A 391 7.54 -4.26 19.00
C LYS A 391 7.98 -5.70 18.79
N GLU A 392 9.09 -6.10 19.40
CA GLU A 392 9.43 -7.53 19.46
C GLU A 392 8.46 -8.21 20.43
N ILE A 393 7.65 -9.13 19.92
CA ILE A 393 6.68 -9.89 20.71
C ILE A 393 7.20 -11.30 21.03
N LYS A 394 8.24 -11.75 20.32
CA LYS A 394 8.94 -13.00 20.58
C LYS A 394 10.42 -12.86 20.24
N ALA A 395 11.27 -13.06 21.23
CA ALA A 395 12.72 -13.13 21.04
C ALA A 395 13.12 -14.44 20.35
N PRO A 396 14.26 -14.46 19.63
CA PRO A 396 14.92 -15.70 19.22
C PRO A 396 15.23 -16.62 20.41
N GLU A 397 15.22 -17.93 20.19
CA GLU A 397 15.55 -18.92 21.22
C GLU A 397 16.95 -18.68 21.80
N GLY A 398 17.05 -18.62 23.13
CA GLY A 398 18.32 -18.38 23.84
C GLY A 398 18.70 -16.91 24.02
N TYR A 399 17.83 -15.97 23.63
CA TYR A 399 18.06 -14.53 23.74
C TYR A 399 17.00 -13.84 24.60
N MET A 400 17.39 -12.78 25.29
CA MET A 400 16.46 -11.94 26.05
C MET A 400 15.60 -11.11 25.09
N PRO A 401 14.32 -10.85 25.41
CA PRO A 401 13.46 -10.00 24.59
C PRO A 401 13.88 -8.54 24.66
N LEU A 402 13.64 -7.83 23.55
CA LEU A 402 13.80 -6.39 23.48
C LEU A 402 12.67 -5.69 24.26
N THR A 403 13.04 -4.77 25.15
CA THR A 403 12.08 -3.99 25.96
C THR A 403 11.72 -2.64 25.36
N THR A 404 12.58 -2.10 24.50
CA THR A 404 12.38 -0.80 23.87
C THR A 404 11.83 -0.97 22.45
N PRO A 405 10.69 -0.35 22.10
CA PRO A 405 10.16 -0.42 20.75
C PRO A 405 11.08 0.30 19.75
N ILE A 406 11.00 -0.12 18.49
CA ILE A 406 11.70 0.52 17.37
C ILE A 406 10.73 1.45 16.66
N HIS A 407 11.19 2.65 16.34
CA HIS A 407 10.39 3.62 15.60
C HIS A 407 10.92 3.79 14.17
N VAL A 408 9.99 3.87 13.23
CA VAL A 408 10.23 4.22 11.83
C VAL A 408 9.45 5.50 11.53
N LYS A 409 10.13 6.48 10.93
CA LYS A 409 9.51 7.73 10.47
C LYS A 409 9.41 7.74 8.94
N PRO A 410 8.52 8.57 8.35
CA PRO A 410 8.43 8.75 6.90
C PRO A 410 9.77 9.05 6.20
N ALA A 411 10.67 9.77 6.88
CA ALA A 411 11.99 10.14 6.36
C ALA A 411 13.01 8.99 6.38
N ASP A 412 12.74 7.90 7.10
CA ASP A 412 13.65 6.75 7.16
C ASP A 412 13.56 5.86 5.91
N PHE A 413 12.47 5.98 5.14
CA PHE A 413 12.30 5.23 3.90
C PHE A 413 13.22 5.78 2.81
N GLY A 414 14.05 4.92 2.25
CA GLY A 414 14.99 5.23 1.19
C GLY A 414 14.31 5.43 -0.17
N ALA A 415 15.14 5.74 -1.18
CA ALA A 415 14.69 5.87 -2.57
C ALA A 415 14.07 4.57 -3.11
N ASP A 416 14.53 3.42 -2.61
CA ASP A 416 14.00 2.08 -2.90
C ASP A 416 12.67 1.76 -2.20
N LYS A 417 12.06 2.77 -1.55
CA LYS A 417 10.79 2.66 -0.82
C LYS A 417 10.85 1.67 0.35
N ALA A 418 12.05 1.44 0.90
CA ALA A 418 12.22 0.57 2.05
C ALA A 418 13.06 1.22 3.16
N VAL A 419 12.92 0.68 4.37
CA VAL A 419 13.80 0.99 5.50
C VAL A 419 14.31 -0.32 6.08
N LEU A 420 15.61 -0.39 6.40
CA LEU A 420 16.21 -1.51 7.11
C LEU A 420 16.55 -1.10 8.54
N LYS A 421 16.08 -1.84 9.53
CA LYS A 421 16.49 -1.69 10.93
C LYS A 421 17.25 -2.94 11.38
N THR A 422 18.48 -2.74 11.85
CA THR A 422 19.25 -3.81 12.50
C THR A 422 18.91 -3.86 13.98
N VAL A 423 18.53 -5.03 14.48
CA VAL A 423 18.00 -5.21 15.84
C VAL A 423 18.79 -6.29 16.57
N LYS A 424 19.38 -5.91 17.71
CA LYS A 424 20.26 -6.77 18.52
C LYS A 424 19.56 -7.30 19.76
N ASN A 425 19.69 -8.61 20.02
CA ASN A 425 19.31 -9.18 21.31
C ASN A 425 20.55 -9.72 22.02
N LYS A 426 20.51 -9.63 23.35
CA LYS A 426 21.54 -10.15 24.22
C LYS A 426 21.25 -11.61 24.56
N SER A 427 22.26 -12.45 24.48
CA SER A 427 22.15 -13.88 24.84
C SER A 427 21.77 -14.04 26.31
N ILE A 428 20.96 -15.03 26.63
CA ILE A 428 20.61 -15.36 28.02
C ILE A 428 21.89 -15.88 28.72
N PRO A 429 22.34 -15.24 29.82
CA PRO A 429 23.47 -15.74 30.59
C PRO A 429 23.22 -17.15 31.12
N LYS A 430 24.25 -17.98 31.11
CA LYS A 430 24.21 -19.32 31.67
C LYS A 430 24.83 -19.34 33.06
N ILE A 431 24.26 -20.15 33.95
CA ILE A 431 24.76 -20.41 35.30
C ILE A 431 24.93 -21.91 35.51
N ASN A 432 25.74 -22.26 36.51
CA ASN A 432 25.91 -23.63 36.97
C ASN A 432 25.43 -23.72 38.42
N ILE A 433 24.69 -24.77 38.74
CA ILE A 433 24.21 -25.05 40.09
C ILE A 433 24.88 -26.31 40.59
N CYS A 434 25.74 -26.14 41.58
CA CYS A 434 26.48 -27.23 42.18
C CYS A 434 26.08 -27.41 43.64
N GLY A 435 26.02 -28.67 44.07
CA GLY A 435 25.68 -29.05 45.42
C GLY A 435 26.57 -30.17 45.93
N GLU A 436 26.71 -30.23 47.25
CA GLU A 436 27.34 -31.35 47.94
C GLU A 436 26.29 -32.15 48.69
N LYS A 437 26.48 -33.47 48.68
CA LYS A 437 25.66 -34.40 49.44
C LYS A 437 26.45 -34.89 50.65
N THR A 438 25.85 -34.76 51.82
CA THR A 438 26.41 -35.19 53.09
C THR A 438 25.51 -36.21 53.77
N TRP A 439 26.13 -37.06 54.58
CA TRP A 439 25.47 -38.16 55.29
C TRP A 439 25.74 -38.03 56.78
N ASP A 440 24.69 -38.13 57.57
CA ASP A 440 24.72 -38.11 59.04
C ASP A 440 24.21 -39.47 59.52
N ASP A 441 25.10 -40.46 59.41
CA ASP A 441 24.81 -41.90 59.58
C ASP A 441 25.99 -42.66 60.24
N GLY A 442 26.82 -41.96 61.01
CA GLY A 442 27.97 -42.57 61.70
C GLY A 442 29.04 -43.13 60.76
N ASN A 443 29.28 -42.48 59.60
CA ASN A 443 30.17 -42.98 58.55
C ASN A 443 29.72 -44.33 57.99
N ASN A 444 28.42 -44.47 57.71
CA ASN A 444 27.80 -45.68 57.19
C ASN A 444 28.01 -46.93 58.07
N GLN A 445 27.98 -46.77 59.40
CA GLN A 445 28.22 -47.86 60.36
C GLN A 445 27.26 -49.06 60.19
N ASP A 446 26.04 -48.80 59.69
CA ASP A 446 24.98 -49.80 59.54
C ASP A 446 24.89 -50.36 58.12
N HIS A 447 25.80 -49.97 57.21
CA HIS A 447 25.85 -50.38 55.82
C HIS A 447 24.53 -50.15 55.04
N LYS A 448 23.76 -49.11 55.41
CA LYS A 448 22.47 -48.75 54.82
C LYS A 448 22.55 -47.66 53.74
N ARG A 449 23.69 -46.99 53.61
CA ARG A 449 23.85 -45.93 52.59
C ARG A 449 23.77 -46.54 51.18
N PRO A 450 22.93 -45.99 50.28
CA PRO A 450 22.84 -46.48 48.91
C PRO A 450 24.11 -46.16 48.11
N GLU A 451 24.35 -46.91 47.04
CA GLU A 451 25.49 -46.67 46.13
C GLU A 451 25.34 -45.38 45.31
N LYS A 452 24.09 -44.93 45.12
CA LYS A 452 23.73 -43.74 44.37
C LYS A 452 22.45 -43.11 44.90
N ILE A 453 22.27 -41.82 44.59
CA ILE A 453 21.02 -41.09 44.79
C ILE A 453 20.63 -40.38 43.49
N ILE A 454 19.36 -40.01 43.35
CA ILE A 454 18.88 -39.16 42.26
C ILE A 454 18.56 -37.78 42.82
N VAL A 455 19.15 -36.76 42.22
CA VAL A 455 18.87 -35.36 42.54
C VAL A 455 18.15 -34.72 41.37
N ASN A 456 16.98 -34.16 41.64
CA ASN A 456 16.16 -33.41 40.70
C ASN A 456 16.49 -31.92 40.81
N LEU A 457 16.70 -31.26 39.68
CA LEU A 457 16.72 -29.82 39.55
C LEU A 457 15.32 -29.34 39.19
N LEU A 458 14.80 -28.41 39.99
CA LEU A 458 13.52 -27.77 39.74
C LEU A 458 13.76 -26.33 39.28
N ALA A 459 13.02 -25.89 38.27
CA ALA A 459 12.95 -24.49 37.84
C ALA A 459 11.53 -23.98 38.10
N GLY A 460 11.39 -22.96 38.94
CA GLY A 460 10.07 -22.44 39.35
C GLY A 460 9.18 -23.51 40.00
N GLY A 461 9.79 -24.47 40.71
CA GLY A 461 9.08 -25.57 41.38
C GLY A 461 8.68 -26.75 40.49
N LYS A 462 9.11 -26.79 39.22
CA LYS A 462 8.87 -27.94 38.32
C LYS A 462 10.18 -28.66 38.01
N PRO A 463 10.22 -30.00 38.04
CA PRO A 463 11.40 -30.76 37.62
C PRO A 463 11.77 -30.45 36.17
N VAL A 464 13.04 -30.09 35.92
CA VAL A 464 13.57 -29.76 34.58
C VAL A 464 14.77 -30.61 34.16
N LYS A 465 15.54 -31.10 35.12
CA LYS A 465 16.66 -32.04 34.91
C LYS A 465 16.78 -32.93 36.14
N GLU A 466 17.38 -34.09 35.98
CA GLU A 466 17.79 -34.96 37.07
C GLU A 466 19.23 -35.44 36.84
N THR A 467 19.90 -35.86 37.91
CA THR A 467 21.22 -36.45 37.81
C THR A 467 21.42 -37.53 38.86
N GLU A 468 22.20 -38.55 38.48
CA GLU A 468 22.64 -39.61 39.37
C GLU A 468 23.93 -39.17 40.08
N VAL A 469 23.92 -39.22 41.41
CA VAL A 469 25.07 -38.81 42.24
C VAL A 469 25.63 -40.04 42.94
N LYS A 470 26.96 -40.19 42.90
CA LYS A 470 27.73 -41.24 43.57
C LYS A 470 28.87 -40.64 44.39
N ALA A 471 29.44 -41.45 45.27
CA ALA A 471 30.69 -41.10 45.94
C ALA A 471 31.82 -40.94 44.91
N GLY A 472 32.55 -39.82 44.98
CA GLY A 472 33.81 -39.65 44.28
C GLY A 472 34.92 -40.49 44.90
N ALA A 473 36.10 -40.50 44.25
CA ALA A 473 37.28 -41.22 44.75
C ALA A 473 37.77 -40.71 46.11
N ASP A 474 37.43 -39.47 46.48
CA ASP A 474 37.69 -38.83 47.78
C ASP A 474 36.60 -39.14 48.83
N GLY A 475 35.63 -39.97 48.49
CA GLY A 475 34.47 -40.29 49.31
C GLY A 475 33.41 -39.19 49.39
N LYS A 476 33.61 -38.03 48.74
CA LYS A 476 32.65 -36.93 48.74
C LYS A 476 31.63 -37.10 47.63
N TRP A 477 30.40 -36.68 47.90
CA TRP A 477 29.32 -36.73 46.93
C TRP A 477 29.07 -35.31 46.42
N LYS A 478 29.29 -35.08 45.13
CA LYS A 478 29.12 -33.77 44.50
C LYS A 478 28.35 -33.91 43.21
N TYR A 479 27.56 -32.91 42.88
CA TYR A 479 26.86 -32.81 41.60
C TYR A 479 26.83 -31.37 41.11
N CYS A 480 26.74 -31.20 39.79
CA CYS A 480 26.61 -29.91 39.14
C CYS A 480 25.65 -30.03 37.94
N PHE A 481 24.65 -29.16 37.90
CA PHE A 481 23.86 -28.88 36.71
C PHE A 481 24.48 -27.69 36.00
N THR A 482 25.02 -27.90 34.80
CA THR A 482 25.69 -26.84 34.03
C THR A 482 24.80 -26.29 32.93
N ASP A 483 25.20 -25.12 32.42
CA ASP A 483 24.59 -24.48 31.25
C ASP A 483 23.11 -24.17 31.42
N LEU A 484 22.70 -23.81 32.63
CA LEU A 484 21.31 -23.49 32.94
C LEU A 484 21.03 -22.03 32.56
N PRO A 485 19.91 -21.72 31.89
CA PRO A 485 19.54 -20.35 31.61
C PRO A 485 19.26 -19.60 32.91
N LYS A 486 19.82 -18.40 33.07
CA LYS A 486 19.55 -17.56 34.24
C LYS A 486 18.13 -16.94 34.17
N TYR A 487 17.65 -16.64 32.98
CA TYR A 487 16.35 -16.01 32.73
C TYR A 487 15.49 -16.90 31.83
N ASP A 488 14.18 -16.82 31.98
CA ASP A 488 13.23 -17.46 31.08
C ASP A 488 13.08 -16.69 29.76
N SER A 489 12.20 -17.18 28.87
CA SER A 489 11.93 -16.57 27.56
C SER A 489 11.31 -15.18 27.63
N GLU A 490 10.77 -14.78 28.78
CA GLU A 490 10.20 -13.44 29.02
C GLU A 490 11.23 -12.51 29.69
N GLY A 491 12.43 -13.00 29.99
CA GLY A 491 13.49 -12.24 30.65
C GLY A 491 13.37 -12.21 32.18
N LYS A 492 12.52 -13.04 32.79
CA LYS A 492 12.39 -13.14 34.25
C LYS A 492 13.38 -14.16 34.81
N GLU A 493 14.00 -13.84 35.94
CA GLU A 493 15.01 -14.69 36.57
C GLU A 493 14.40 -16.02 37.04
N ILE A 494 15.06 -17.13 36.66
CA ILE A 494 14.61 -18.47 37.02
C ILE A 494 15.09 -18.79 38.42
N THR A 495 14.15 -19.05 39.33
CA THR A 495 14.47 -19.62 40.64
C THR A 495 14.68 -21.12 40.50
N TYR A 496 15.92 -21.56 40.72
CA TYR A 496 16.26 -22.97 40.77
C TYR A 496 16.32 -23.48 42.20
N THR A 497 15.83 -24.70 42.40
CA THR A 497 15.95 -25.46 43.64
C THR A 497 16.32 -26.90 43.33
N VAL A 498 16.77 -27.65 44.34
CA VAL A 498 17.06 -29.08 44.21
C VAL A 498 16.18 -29.88 45.16
N GLU A 499 15.86 -31.10 44.74
CA GLU A 499 15.11 -32.07 45.53
C GLU A 499 15.78 -33.44 45.36
N GLU A 500 15.84 -34.22 46.42
CA GLU A 500 16.33 -35.60 46.36
C GLU A 500 15.15 -36.55 46.17
N ALA A 501 15.29 -37.53 45.28
CA ALA A 501 14.35 -38.66 45.27
C ALA A 501 14.38 -39.37 46.64
N PRO A 502 13.24 -39.85 47.17
CA PRO A 502 13.20 -40.49 48.48
C PRO A 502 14.25 -41.61 48.62
N VAL A 503 15.07 -41.53 49.67
CA VAL A 503 16.04 -42.55 50.05
C VAL A 503 15.50 -43.34 51.22
N GLU A 504 15.29 -44.65 51.04
CA GLU A 504 14.70 -45.52 52.05
C GLU A 504 15.49 -45.49 53.37
N GLY A 505 14.78 -45.31 54.49
CA GLY A 505 15.36 -45.26 55.84
C GLY A 505 16.04 -43.94 56.22
N TYR A 506 16.12 -42.97 55.30
CA TYR A 506 16.77 -41.68 55.54
C TYR A 506 15.77 -40.53 55.52
N THR A 507 16.00 -39.54 56.38
CA THR A 507 15.30 -38.24 56.32
C THR A 507 16.18 -37.24 55.58
N SER A 508 15.67 -36.70 54.46
CA SER A 508 16.39 -35.73 53.62
C SER A 508 16.10 -34.28 54.03
N LYS A 509 17.13 -33.43 54.00
CA LYS A 509 17.04 -31.98 54.21
C LYS A 509 17.88 -31.25 53.17
N VAL A 510 17.25 -30.29 52.48
CA VAL A 510 17.91 -29.41 51.52
C VAL A 510 18.26 -28.08 52.19
N ASP A 511 19.51 -27.64 52.03
CA ASP A 511 19.98 -26.32 52.47
C ASP A 511 20.70 -25.62 51.30
N GLY A 512 20.04 -24.61 50.72
CA GLY A 512 20.43 -24.04 49.44
C GLY A 512 20.42 -25.09 48.33
N PHE A 513 21.61 -25.48 47.88
CA PHE A 513 21.80 -26.57 46.91
C PHE A 513 22.49 -27.80 47.50
N ASN A 514 22.74 -27.83 48.80
CA ASN A 514 23.33 -29.00 49.47
C ASN A 514 22.24 -29.89 50.04
N ILE A 515 22.50 -31.19 50.05
CA ILE A 515 21.57 -32.20 50.56
C ILE A 515 22.22 -32.91 51.75
N LYS A 516 21.50 -33.01 52.86
CA LYS A 516 21.92 -33.78 54.04
C LYS A 516 20.88 -34.85 54.32
N ASN A 517 21.32 -36.11 54.38
CA ASN A 517 20.45 -37.20 54.83
C ASN A 517 20.90 -37.66 56.20
N SER A 518 19.94 -37.80 57.09
CA SER A 518 20.15 -38.30 58.44
C SER A 518 19.52 -39.67 58.58
N TYR A 519 20.28 -40.61 59.13
CA TYR A 519 19.80 -41.94 59.51
C TYR A 519 19.76 -42.02 61.02
N LYS A 520 18.60 -42.35 61.57
CA LYS A 520 18.46 -42.65 63.00
C LYS A 520 18.29 -44.16 63.15
N PRO A 521 19.27 -44.88 63.73
CA PRO A 521 19.13 -46.30 64.00
C PRO A 521 17.91 -46.57 64.89
N GLU A 522 17.25 -47.70 64.66
CA GLU A 522 16.20 -48.18 65.57
C GLU A 522 16.82 -48.62 66.90
N GLU A 523 16.17 -48.28 68.00
CA GLU A 523 16.57 -48.75 69.32
C GLU A 523 16.02 -50.17 69.53
N THR A 524 16.86 -51.08 70.03
CA THR A 524 16.45 -52.43 70.44
C THR A 524 16.57 -52.57 71.95
N SER A 525 15.72 -53.40 72.55
CA SER A 525 15.75 -53.68 73.99
C SER A 525 16.02 -55.16 74.23
N VAL A 526 16.96 -55.45 75.11
CA VAL A 526 17.27 -56.82 75.54
C VAL A 526 16.77 -57.00 76.96
N LYS A 527 15.81 -57.90 77.15
CA LYS A 527 15.36 -58.30 78.48
C LYS A 527 16.23 -59.44 78.98
N VAL A 528 16.83 -59.26 80.16
CA VAL A 528 17.64 -60.27 80.82
C VAL A 528 16.95 -60.69 82.12
N THR A 529 16.99 -61.99 82.40
CA THR A 529 16.48 -62.56 83.65
C THR A 529 17.57 -63.41 84.26
N LYS A 530 17.97 -63.10 85.50
CA LYS A 530 18.90 -63.94 86.23
C LYS A 530 18.12 -65.02 86.97
N LYS A 531 18.38 -66.28 86.60
CA LYS A 531 17.96 -67.44 87.38
C LYS A 531 19.14 -67.95 88.20
N TRP A 532 18.88 -68.31 89.46
CA TRP A 532 19.85 -68.97 90.32
C TRP A 532 19.55 -70.46 90.40
N GLU A 533 20.58 -71.30 90.32
CA GLU A 533 20.48 -72.75 90.54
C GLU A 533 21.30 -73.10 91.78
N ASP A 534 20.73 -72.79 92.94
CA ASP A 534 21.42 -72.82 94.24
C ASP A 534 20.52 -73.34 95.38
N ALA A 535 19.51 -74.16 95.04
CA ALA A 535 18.57 -74.77 95.97
C ALA A 535 17.91 -73.76 96.94
N ASP A 536 17.37 -72.67 96.39
CA ASP A 536 16.73 -71.58 97.12
C ASP A 536 17.65 -70.89 98.14
N ASN A 537 18.88 -70.61 97.70
CA ASN A 537 19.92 -69.94 98.50
C ASN A 537 20.27 -70.70 99.80
N GLN A 538 20.30 -72.04 99.77
CA GLN A 538 20.59 -72.90 100.93
C GLN A 538 21.87 -72.49 101.68
N ASP A 539 22.90 -72.09 100.93
CA ASP A 539 24.22 -71.72 101.48
C ASP A 539 24.32 -70.24 101.90
N GLY A 540 23.25 -69.44 101.71
CA GLY A 540 23.21 -68.02 102.07
C GLY A 540 24.17 -67.12 101.29
N LYS A 541 24.67 -67.57 100.13
CA LYS A 541 25.69 -66.88 99.33
C LYS A 541 25.12 -66.04 98.19
N ARG A 542 23.82 -66.12 97.91
CA ARG A 542 23.18 -65.33 96.85
C ARG A 542 23.22 -63.84 97.23
N PRO A 543 23.74 -62.97 96.36
CA PRO A 543 23.75 -61.54 96.63
C PRO A 543 22.34 -60.96 96.48
N SER A 544 21.97 -60.00 97.32
CA SER A 544 20.66 -59.32 97.29
C SER A 544 20.39 -58.55 96.00
N SER A 545 21.45 -58.24 95.24
CA SER A 545 21.34 -57.69 93.89
C SER A 545 22.55 -58.06 93.06
N ILE A 546 22.36 -58.11 91.74
CA ILE A 546 23.46 -58.13 90.78
C ILE A 546 23.35 -56.93 89.85
N LYS A 547 24.49 -56.54 89.33
CA LYS A 547 24.61 -55.47 88.36
C LYS A 547 24.86 -56.09 86.99
N VAL A 548 24.02 -55.76 86.03
CA VAL A 548 24.10 -56.25 84.65
C VAL A 548 24.35 -55.08 83.72
N GLN A 549 25.48 -55.13 83.03
CA GLN A 549 25.84 -54.16 82.02
C GLN A 549 25.57 -54.78 80.64
N LEU A 550 24.77 -54.09 79.82
CA LEU A 550 24.63 -54.46 78.41
C LEU A 550 25.94 -54.12 77.69
N TYR A 551 26.42 -55.06 76.88
CA TYR A 551 27.55 -54.85 75.97
C TYR A 551 27.06 -54.97 74.52
N GLY A 552 27.47 -54.03 73.67
CA GLY A 552 27.31 -54.10 72.23
C GLY A 552 28.69 -53.98 71.58
N ASN A 553 29.06 -54.94 70.71
CA ASN A 553 30.38 -55.04 70.08
C ASN A 553 31.54 -54.85 71.11
N ASP A 554 31.46 -55.61 72.19
CA ASP A 554 32.43 -55.62 73.31
C ASP A 554 32.63 -54.28 74.04
N LYS A 555 31.76 -53.29 73.81
CA LYS A 555 31.71 -52.03 74.56
C LYS A 555 30.48 -51.95 75.43
N LYS A 556 30.60 -51.34 76.61
CA LYS A 556 29.46 -51.04 77.49
C LYS A 556 28.47 -50.13 76.78
N VAL A 557 27.20 -50.51 76.75
CA VAL A 557 26.10 -49.77 76.13
C VAL A 557 25.01 -49.57 77.18
N GLY A 558 24.58 -48.32 77.37
CA GLY A 558 23.59 -47.95 78.38
C GLY A 558 24.12 -48.01 79.82
N GLU A 559 23.28 -47.54 80.75
CA GLU A 559 23.56 -47.61 82.19
C GLU A 559 23.49 -49.06 82.70
N GLU A 560 24.30 -49.36 83.71
CA GLU A 560 24.29 -50.65 84.40
C GLU A 560 22.96 -50.83 85.14
N VAL A 561 22.25 -51.92 84.85
CA VAL A 561 20.95 -52.20 85.47
C VAL A 561 21.16 -53.09 86.68
N THR A 562 20.56 -52.71 87.82
CA THR A 562 20.55 -53.54 89.02
C THR A 562 19.35 -54.48 88.98
N LEU A 563 19.59 -55.78 88.99
CA LEU A 563 18.58 -56.81 89.17
C LEU A 563 18.57 -57.21 90.65
N ASN A 564 17.45 -56.99 91.32
CA ASN A 564 17.23 -57.47 92.68
C ASN A 564 16.58 -58.86 92.64
N GLU A 565 16.59 -59.56 93.78
CA GLU A 565 15.89 -60.84 93.94
C GLU A 565 14.38 -60.80 93.65
#